data_AF-A0A7S2K0K6-F1
#
_entry.id   AF-A0A7S2K0K6-F1
#
_cell.length_a   1.000
_cell.length_b   1.000
_cell.length_c   1.000
_cell.angle_alpha   90.00
_cell.angle_beta   90.00
_cell.angle_gamma   90.00
#
_symmetry.space_group_name_H-M   'P 1'
#
loop_
_entity.id
_entity.type
_entity.pdbx_description
1 polymer ?
#
loop_
_entity_poly.entity_id
_entity_poly.type
_entity_poly.pdbx_seq_one_letter_code
_entity_poly.pdbx_strand_id
1 'polypeptide(L)'
;NLIPEWDILCQGVAVLGMAISLAVCCGIVNHGFVFFILTIQYYFLVVSGQNFFSFQWDILLLEVGMATSLCYCEWTDFRLNTRMYRQNKEHMNSMGVWPLRFLLFKLMFMSGVVKLQAQCPTWLNLTALEYHFATQPLPGPLAWHAHQLHPLFLRLSIAATLLIEIPLAFLLLAPSQCTRCLGARLQVLLQIMIFCSGNYNFFNLLTVVLCIPCFEDEGAGDVQVKNYAAGRMVLRKIITLAFVFYCAVKMFRLQKVATPQHEHDLSIDYNVSLTLTAEDLTS
;
A
#
# COMPACT_ATOMS: atom_id res chain seq x y z
N ASN A 1 -17.50 -25.10 22.14
CA ASN A 1 -16.20 -25.40 22.78
C ASN A 1 -14.98 -25.30 21.85
N LEU A 2 -15.10 -24.87 20.59
CA LEU A 2 -13.95 -24.73 19.67
C LEU A 2 -13.26 -23.35 19.68
N ILE A 3 -13.94 -22.33 20.22
CA ILE A 3 -13.43 -20.94 20.27
C ILE A 3 -12.06 -20.83 20.98
N PRO A 4 -11.79 -21.52 22.11
CA PRO A 4 -10.51 -21.39 22.82
C PRO A 4 -9.30 -21.90 22.01
N GLU A 5 -9.48 -22.94 21.19
CA GLU A 5 -8.39 -23.56 20.43
C GLU A 5 -7.93 -22.66 19.28
N TRP A 6 -8.88 -22.02 18.59
CA TRP A 6 -8.58 -21.06 17.53
C TRP A 6 -7.91 -19.79 18.08
N ASP A 7 -8.31 -19.32 19.26
CA ASP A 7 -7.69 -18.16 19.90
C ASP A 7 -6.22 -18.43 20.26
N ILE A 8 -5.92 -19.61 20.84
CA ILE A 8 -4.55 -20.03 21.16
C ILE A 8 -3.71 -20.16 19.89
N LEU A 9 -4.27 -20.73 18.81
CA LEU A 9 -3.57 -20.85 17.54
C LEU A 9 -3.22 -19.48 16.96
N CYS A 10 -4.18 -18.56 16.90
CA CYS A 10 -3.97 -17.20 16.40
C CYS A 10 -2.92 -16.45 17.22
N GLN A 11 -2.97 -16.55 18.55
CA GLN A 11 -1.97 -15.97 19.45
C GLN A 11 -0.58 -16.58 19.22
N GLY A 12 -0.50 -17.91 19.07
CA GLY A 12 0.75 -18.61 18.78
C GLY A 12 1.38 -18.16 17.47
N VAL A 13 0.58 -18.05 16.40
CA VAL A 13 1.02 -17.54 15.10
C VAL A 13 1.50 -16.09 15.20
N ALA A 14 0.77 -15.23 15.94
CA ALA A 14 1.15 -13.83 16.12
C ALA A 14 2.47 -13.68 16.90
N VAL A 15 2.64 -14.39 18.02
CA VAL A 15 3.87 -14.36 18.83
C VAL A 15 5.07 -14.90 18.04
N LEU A 16 4.89 -15.99 17.31
CA LEU A 16 5.93 -16.54 16.44
C LEU A 16 6.33 -15.53 15.35
N GLY A 17 5.36 -14.90 14.69
CA GLY A 17 5.59 -13.87 13.68
C GLY A 17 6.32 -12.65 14.23
N MET A 18 5.98 -12.20 15.45
CA MET A 18 6.71 -11.13 16.15
C MET A 18 8.16 -11.53 16.45
N ALA A 19 8.41 -12.75 16.95
CA ALA A 19 9.75 -13.22 17.26
C ALA A 19 10.64 -13.30 15.99
N ILE A 20 10.10 -13.84 14.90
CA ILE A 20 10.80 -13.90 13.61
C ILE A 20 11.05 -12.48 13.07
N SER A 21 10.07 -11.58 13.15
CA SER A 21 10.22 -10.18 12.70
C SER A 21 11.30 -9.45 13.51
N LEU A 22 11.37 -9.66 14.82
CA LEU A 22 12.44 -9.11 15.66
C LEU A 22 13.81 -9.65 15.27
N ALA A 23 13.93 -10.95 14.97
CA ALA A 23 15.18 -11.53 14.50
C ALA A 23 15.65 -10.93 13.16
N VAL A 24 14.71 -10.64 12.26
CA VAL A 24 14.97 -9.93 11.00
C VAL A 24 15.39 -8.47 11.28
N CYS A 25 14.70 -7.75 12.16
CA CYS A 25 15.06 -6.38 12.54
C CYS A 25 16.45 -6.29 13.19
N CYS A 26 16.86 -7.28 13.99
CA CYS A 26 18.21 -7.39 14.53
C CYS A 26 19.26 -7.78 13.48
N GLY A 27 18.85 -8.04 12.23
CA GLY A 27 19.72 -8.43 11.12
C GLY A 27 20.30 -9.83 11.26
N ILE A 28 19.70 -10.70 12.08
CA ILE A 28 20.16 -12.08 12.31
C ILE A 28 19.87 -12.93 11.08
N VAL A 29 18.69 -12.73 10.47
CA VAL A 29 18.17 -13.50 9.34
C VAL A 29 17.62 -12.56 8.27
N ASN A 30 18.17 -12.60 7.05
CA ASN A 30 17.70 -11.81 5.91
C ASN A 30 17.55 -12.72 4.69
N HIS A 31 16.53 -13.58 4.70
CA HIS A 31 16.31 -14.57 3.65
C HIS A 31 14.89 -14.49 3.08
N GLY A 32 14.73 -14.65 1.77
CA GLY A 32 13.42 -14.55 1.10
C GLY A 32 12.39 -15.53 1.65
N PHE A 33 12.81 -16.75 2.01
CA PHE A 33 11.96 -17.75 2.65
C PHE A 33 11.37 -17.30 4.00
N VAL A 34 12.12 -16.50 4.77
CA VAL A 34 11.65 -16.01 6.08
C VAL A 34 10.56 -14.98 5.89
N PHE A 35 10.74 -14.05 4.95
CA PHE A 35 9.68 -13.11 4.55
C PHE A 35 8.46 -13.83 3.96
N PHE A 36 8.67 -14.93 3.23
CA PHE A 36 7.57 -15.75 2.70
C PHE A 36 6.76 -16.40 3.83
N ILE A 37 7.43 -16.99 4.83
CA ILE A 37 6.77 -17.53 6.03
C ILE A 37 6.01 -16.44 6.78
N LEU A 38 6.63 -15.29 7.02
CA LEU A 38 5.96 -14.15 7.67
C LEU A 38 4.70 -13.72 6.91
N THR A 39 4.79 -13.69 5.58
CA THR A 39 3.65 -13.33 4.72
C THR A 39 2.53 -14.36 4.82
N ILE A 40 2.84 -15.66 4.84
CA ILE A 40 1.84 -16.73 5.04
C ILE A 40 1.21 -16.65 6.43
N GLN A 41 2.01 -16.39 7.48
CA GLN A 41 1.50 -16.24 8.84
C GLN A 41 0.53 -15.07 8.94
N TYR A 42 0.86 -13.91 8.35
CA TYR A 42 -0.06 -12.77 8.30
C TYR A 42 -1.30 -13.07 7.46
N TYR A 43 -1.14 -13.76 6.33
CA TYR A 43 -2.26 -14.16 5.49
C TYR A 43 -3.24 -15.08 6.23
N PHE A 44 -2.72 -16.02 7.02
CA PHE A 44 -3.54 -16.85 7.90
C PHE A 44 -4.36 -15.99 8.86
N LEU A 45 -3.75 -15.02 9.54
CA LEU A 45 -4.47 -14.10 10.43
C LEU A 45 -5.53 -13.27 9.69
N VAL A 46 -5.24 -12.82 8.47
CA VAL A 46 -6.21 -12.07 7.64
C VAL A 46 -7.42 -12.93 7.28
N VAL A 47 -7.20 -14.18 6.87
CA VAL A 47 -8.29 -15.10 6.52
C VAL A 47 -9.10 -15.49 7.75
N SER A 48 -8.46 -15.77 8.88
CA SER A 48 -9.13 -16.09 10.15
C SER A 48 -9.88 -14.89 10.74
N GLY A 49 -9.32 -13.70 10.61
CA GLY A 49 -9.89 -12.45 11.12
C GLY A 49 -11.01 -11.85 10.26
N GLN A 50 -11.16 -12.31 9.02
CA GLN A 50 -12.22 -11.90 8.08
C GLN A 50 -12.39 -10.37 8.05
N ASN A 51 -13.57 -9.87 8.41
CA ASN A 51 -13.92 -8.45 8.38
C ASN A 51 -13.02 -7.58 9.29
N PHE A 52 -12.40 -8.16 10.32
CA PHE A 52 -11.51 -7.42 11.24
C PHE A 52 -10.10 -7.18 10.67
N PHE A 53 -9.66 -7.96 9.67
CA PHE A 53 -8.31 -7.89 9.09
C PHE A 53 -8.32 -7.69 7.56
N SER A 54 -9.46 -7.29 6.99
CA SER A 54 -9.61 -7.07 5.55
C SER A 54 -9.50 -5.58 5.17
N PHE A 55 -8.69 -4.81 5.89
CA PHE A 55 -8.48 -3.40 5.56
C PHE A 55 -7.40 -3.22 4.49
N GLN A 56 -7.33 -2.01 3.93
CA GLN A 56 -6.40 -1.68 2.84
C GLN A 56 -4.93 -1.88 3.25
N TRP A 57 -4.57 -1.59 4.51
CA TRP A 57 -3.21 -1.78 5.02
C TRP A 57 -2.83 -3.25 5.18
N ASP A 58 -3.80 -4.13 5.47
CA ASP A 58 -3.56 -5.57 5.60
C ASP A 58 -3.20 -6.18 4.24
N ILE A 59 -3.96 -5.80 3.21
CA ILE A 59 -3.70 -6.20 1.82
C ILE A 59 -2.36 -5.64 1.36
N LEU A 60 -2.07 -4.37 1.66
CA LEU A 60 -0.78 -3.76 1.31
C LEU A 60 0.38 -4.50 1.98
N LEU A 61 0.29 -4.85 3.26
CA LEU A 61 1.35 -5.58 3.96
C LEU A 61 1.62 -6.95 3.32
N LEU A 62 0.58 -7.65 2.87
CA LEU A 62 0.71 -8.90 2.13
C LEU A 62 1.36 -8.69 0.75
N GLU A 63 0.97 -7.65 0.01
CA GLU A 63 1.59 -7.31 -1.27
C GLU A 63 3.09 -7.00 -1.11
N VAL A 64 3.44 -6.24 -0.07
CA VAL A 64 4.83 -5.89 0.26
C VAL A 64 5.62 -7.11 0.73
N GLY A 65 5.04 -7.96 1.58
CA GLY A 65 5.65 -9.20 2.05
C GLY A 65 5.95 -10.16 0.90
N MET A 66 5.00 -10.33 -0.01
CA MET A 66 5.19 -11.14 -1.23
C MET A 66 6.27 -10.54 -2.15
N ALA A 67 6.22 -9.24 -2.43
CA ALA A 67 7.23 -8.58 -3.27
C ALA A 67 8.63 -8.65 -2.65
N THR A 68 8.73 -8.46 -1.33
CA THR A 68 10.00 -8.57 -0.60
C THR A 68 10.53 -9.99 -0.63
N SER A 69 9.68 -10.98 -0.36
CA SER A 69 10.08 -12.37 -0.34
C SER A 69 10.56 -12.84 -1.71
N LEU A 70 9.83 -12.56 -2.80
CA LEU A 70 10.10 -13.11 -4.13
C LEU A 70 11.16 -12.34 -4.92
N CYS A 71 11.20 -11.01 -4.78
CA CYS A 71 11.97 -10.15 -5.68
C CYS A 71 13.13 -9.44 -4.98
N TYR A 72 12.95 -8.96 -3.75
CA TYR A 72 13.96 -8.18 -3.04
C TYR A 72 15.04 -9.07 -2.39
N CYS A 73 14.62 -10.01 -1.54
CA CYS A 73 15.52 -10.92 -0.83
C CYS A 73 15.92 -12.14 -1.67
N GLU A 74 17.13 -12.64 -1.46
CA GLU A 74 17.60 -13.85 -2.14
C GLU A 74 17.12 -15.12 -1.42
N TRP A 75 16.87 -16.17 -2.21
CA TRP A 75 16.42 -17.49 -1.73
C TRP A 75 17.54 -18.53 -1.64
N THR A 76 18.76 -18.17 -2.08
CA THR A 76 19.82 -19.13 -2.39
C THR A 76 20.87 -19.29 -1.30
N ASP A 77 21.03 -18.30 -0.41
CA ASP A 77 22.05 -18.33 0.64
C ASP A 77 21.38 -18.20 2.01
N PHE A 78 21.13 -19.33 2.67
CA PHE A 78 20.79 -19.36 4.10
C PHE A 78 22.05 -19.12 4.93
N ARG A 79 22.67 -17.95 4.78
CA ARG A 79 23.83 -17.56 5.57
C ARG A 79 23.37 -16.76 6.78
N LEU A 80 23.52 -17.37 7.96
CA LEU A 80 23.54 -16.63 9.24
C LEU A 80 24.60 -15.54 9.10
N ASN A 81 24.18 -14.30 9.35
CA ASN A 81 24.90 -13.08 9.02
C ASN A 81 26.33 -13.07 9.61
N THR A 82 27.31 -13.51 8.83
CA THR A 82 28.71 -13.13 9.05
C THR A 82 28.91 -11.81 8.32
N ARG A 83 29.65 -10.90 8.96
CA ARG A 83 29.92 -9.49 8.62
C ARG A 83 30.19 -9.16 7.13
N MET A 84 30.39 -10.17 6.28
CA MET A 84 30.50 -10.13 4.82
C MET A 84 29.24 -9.64 4.07
N TYR A 85 28.02 -9.75 4.63
CA TYR A 85 26.79 -9.27 3.94
C TYR A 85 26.77 -7.74 3.78
N ARG A 86 27.38 -7.00 4.72
CA ARG A 86 27.52 -5.54 4.66
C ARG A 86 28.48 -5.10 3.53
N GLN A 87 29.43 -5.96 3.16
CA GLN A 87 30.43 -5.67 2.13
C GLN A 87 29.94 -6.00 0.72
N ASN A 88 29.03 -6.98 0.57
CA ASN A 88 28.36 -7.31 -0.70
C ASN A 88 27.10 -6.46 -0.99
N LYS A 89 26.94 -5.32 -0.31
CA LYS A 89 25.87 -4.34 -0.55
C LYS A 89 25.88 -3.76 -1.97
N GLU A 90 26.98 -3.97 -2.71
CA GLU A 90 27.20 -3.46 -4.07
C GLU A 90 26.34 -4.15 -5.15
N HIS A 91 25.82 -5.34 -4.90
CA HIS A 91 24.92 -6.03 -5.84
C HIS A 91 23.51 -6.16 -5.29
N MET A 92 22.99 -5.07 -4.72
CA MET A 92 21.58 -5.04 -4.41
C MET A 92 20.78 -5.28 -5.69
N ASN A 93 19.79 -6.16 -5.60
CA ASN A 93 19.01 -6.60 -6.72
C ASN A 93 18.21 -5.41 -7.28
N SER A 94 18.81 -4.63 -8.19
CA SER A 94 18.17 -3.43 -8.76
C SER A 94 16.79 -3.75 -9.33
N MET A 95 16.59 -4.98 -9.82
CA MET A 95 15.27 -5.45 -10.26
C MET A 95 14.32 -5.81 -9.12
N GLY A 96 14.84 -6.31 -8.00
CA GLY A 96 14.04 -6.63 -6.81
C GLY A 96 13.38 -5.41 -6.18
N VAL A 97 13.95 -4.23 -6.41
CA VAL A 97 13.43 -2.95 -5.92
C VAL A 97 12.25 -2.45 -6.75
N TRP A 98 12.19 -2.78 -8.04
CA TRP A 98 11.15 -2.30 -8.95
C TRP A 98 9.71 -2.63 -8.51
N PRO A 99 9.38 -3.87 -8.09
CA PRO A 99 8.06 -4.19 -7.57
C PRO A 99 7.67 -3.33 -6.36
N LEU A 100 8.59 -3.06 -5.45
CA LEU A 100 8.32 -2.24 -4.25
C LEU A 100 8.04 -0.78 -4.63
N ARG A 101 8.82 -0.22 -5.56
CA ARG A 101 8.57 1.13 -6.08
C ARG A 101 7.27 1.22 -6.87
N PHE A 102 6.95 0.20 -7.66
CA PHE A 102 5.70 0.13 -8.39
C PHE A 102 4.50 0.01 -7.45
N LEU A 103 4.61 -0.77 -6.37
CA LEU A 103 3.59 -0.85 -5.33
C LEU A 103 3.38 0.50 -4.64
N LEU A 104 4.45 1.22 -4.30
CA LEU A 104 4.36 2.58 -3.75
C LEU A 104 3.69 3.54 -4.73
N PHE A 105 4.08 3.50 -6.00
CA PHE A 105 3.42 4.29 -7.06
C PHE A 105 1.94 3.96 -7.15
N LYS A 106 1.57 2.67 -7.25
CA LYS A 106 0.19 2.19 -7.29
C LYS A 106 -0.60 2.73 -6.10
N LEU A 107 -0.04 2.63 -4.91
CA LEU A 107 -0.68 3.08 -3.68
C LEU A 107 -1.03 4.57 -3.75
N MET A 108 -0.03 5.41 -4.04
CA MET A 108 -0.21 6.87 -4.07
C MET A 108 -1.12 7.31 -5.21
N PHE A 109 -0.90 6.77 -6.40
CA PHE A 109 -1.69 7.09 -7.58
C PHE A 109 -3.15 6.70 -7.39
N MET A 110 -3.43 5.48 -6.91
CA MET A 110 -4.81 5.04 -6.68
C MET A 110 -5.47 5.84 -5.55
N SER A 111 -4.74 6.18 -4.48
CA SER A 111 -5.25 7.04 -3.41
C SER A 111 -5.76 8.38 -3.95
N GLY A 112 -5.05 8.99 -4.90
CA GLY A 112 -5.46 10.25 -5.52
C GLY A 112 -6.60 10.08 -6.54
N VAL A 113 -6.50 9.09 -7.43
CA VAL A 113 -7.49 8.87 -8.50
C VAL A 113 -8.87 8.56 -7.94
N VAL A 114 -8.99 7.75 -6.89
CA VAL A 114 -10.30 7.45 -6.30
C VAL A 114 -10.99 8.68 -5.73
N LYS A 115 -10.23 9.68 -5.26
CA LYS A 115 -10.79 10.96 -4.76
C LYS A 115 -11.47 11.75 -5.89
N LEU A 116 -10.88 11.73 -7.09
CA LEU A 116 -11.46 12.37 -8.27
C LEU A 116 -12.59 11.53 -8.89
N GLN A 117 -12.39 10.21 -8.96
CA GLN A 117 -13.37 9.28 -9.53
C GLN A 117 -14.66 9.19 -8.70
N ALA A 118 -14.59 9.46 -7.39
CA ALA A 118 -15.77 9.51 -6.53
C ALA A 118 -16.80 10.59 -6.95
N GLN A 119 -16.43 11.55 -7.81
CA GLN A 119 -17.31 12.63 -8.29
C GLN A 119 -18.00 13.40 -7.15
N CYS A 120 -17.38 13.43 -5.97
CA CYS A 120 -17.93 14.10 -4.81
C CYS A 120 -17.66 15.61 -4.93
N PRO A 121 -18.67 16.48 -4.75
CA PRO A 121 -18.48 17.93 -4.84
C PRO A 121 -17.40 18.49 -3.91
N THR A 122 -17.14 17.85 -2.77
CA THR A 122 -16.14 18.30 -1.80
C THR A 122 -14.70 18.09 -2.29
N TRP A 123 -14.43 17.01 -3.02
CA TRP A 123 -13.11 16.78 -3.64
C TRP A 123 -12.88 17.68 -4.84
N LEU A 124 -13.91 17.87 -5.68
CA LEU A 124 -13.83 18.71 -6.87
C LEU A 124 -13.71 20.22 -6.54
N ASN A 125 -14.40 20.68 -5.50
CA ASN A 125 -14.32 22.07 -5.04
C ASN A 125 -13.19 22.32 -4.03
N LEU A 126 -12.33 21.33 -3.78
CA LEU A 126 -11.21 21.40 -2.83
C LEU A 126 -11.62 21.74 -1.39
N THR A 127 -12.84 21.41 -0.97
CA THR A 127 -13.34 21.66 0.39
C THR A 127 -13.31 20.43 1.31
N ALA A 128 -12.86 19.26 0.82
CA ALA A 128 -12.90 18.03 1.62
C ALA A 128 -12.17 18.10 2.97
N LEU A 129 -11.04 18.80 3.09
CA LEU A 129 -10.29 18.97 4.35
C LEU A 129 -11.00 19.89 5.36
N GLU A 130 -11.95 20.71 4.91
CA GLU A 130 -12.82 21.47 5.82
C GLU A 130 -13.66 20.53 6.69
N TYR A 131 -14.00 19.34 6.19
CA TYR A 131 -14.79 18.35 6.91
C TYR A 131 -13.95 17.16 7.42
N HIS A 132 -12.89 16.79 6.71
CA HIS A 132 -12.11 15.57 6.95
C HIS A 132 -11.63 15.42 8.39
N PHE A 133 -11.06 16.47 8.98
CA PHE A 133 -10.50 16.41 10.33
C PHE A 133 -11.57 16.18 11.41
N ALA A 134 -12.82 16.56 11.15
CA ALA A 134 -13.94 16.38 12.06
C ALA A 134 -14.66 15.02 11.86
N THR A 135 -14.60 14.44 10.65
CA THR A 135 -15.36 13.23 10.30
C THR A 135 -14.51 11.96 10.19
N GLN A 136 -13.18 12.06 10.26
CA GLN A 136 -12.30 10.91 10.28
C GLN A 136 -12.54 10.02 11.53
N PRO A 137 -12.40 8.68 11.41
CA PRO A 137 -12.82 7.74 12.46
C PRO A 137 -11.95 7.77 13.72
N LEU A 138 -10.66 8.12 13.61
CA LEU A 138 -9.71 8.19 14.73
C LEU A 138 -8.86 9.46 14.62
N PRO A 139 -9.39 10.64 14.99
CA PRO A 139 -8.67 11.89 14.90
C PRO A 139 -7.50 11.93 15.89
N GLY A 140 -6.34 12.38 15.42
CA GLY A 140 -5.18 12.66 16.27
C GLY A 140 -5.35 13.98 17.04
N PRO A 141 -4.51 14.25 18.05
CA PRO A 141 -4.57 15.52 18.81
C PRO A 141 -4.44 16.77 17.94
N LEU A 142 -3.66 16.70 16.86
CA LEU A 142 -3.50 17.83 15.93
C LEU A 142 -4.67 18.00 14.96
N ALA A 143 -5.60 17.03 14.86
CA ALA A 143 -6.77 17.14 13.99
C ALA A 143 -7.61 18.36 14.33
N TRP A 144 -7.82 18.63 15.62
CA TRP A 144 -8.59 19.78 16.07
C TRP A 144 -7.93 21.08 15.64
N HIS A 145 -6.62 21.22 15.83
CA HIS A 145 -5.87 22.41 15.38
C HIS A 145 -5.87 22.55 13.86
N ALA A 146 -5.71 21.46 13.13
CA ALA A 146 -5.75 21.45 11.67
C ALA A 146 -7.13 21.86 11.14
N HIS A 147 -8.21 21.45 11.81
CA HIS A 147 -9.58 21.83 11.46
C HIS A 147 -9.84 23.34 11.63
N GLN A 148 -9.17 24.01 12.57
CA GLN A 148 -9.31 25.45 12.79
C GLN A 148 -8.51 26.31 11.80
N LEU A 149 -7.74 25.72 10.89
CA LEU A 149 -6.99 26.48 9.89
C LEU A 149 -7.94 27.24 8.96
N HIS A 150 -7.51 28.43 8.52
CA HIS A 150 -8.30 29.24 7.59
C HIS A 150 -8.63 28.42 6.32
N PRO A 151 -9.86 28.51 5.77
CA PRO A 151 -10.30 27.68 4.63
C PRO A 151 -9.37 27.72 3.42
N LEU A 152 -8.70 28.85 3.19
CA LEU A 152 -7.68 28.95 2.14
C LEU A 152 -6.55 27.93 2.30
N PHE A 153 -6.02 27.75 3.52
CA PHE A 153 -4.95 26.79 3.78
C PHE A 153 -5.46 25.36 3.57
N LEU A 154 -6.67 25.05 4.03
CA LEU A 154 -7.28 23.72 3.84
C LEU A 154 -7.45 23.38 2.35
N ARG A 155 -7.93 24.33 1.56
CA ARG A 155 -8.10 24.17 0.10
C ARG A 155 -6.76 23.98 -0.61
N LEU A 156 -5.76 24.79 -0.25
CA LEU A 156 -4.39 24.65 -0.77
C LEU A 156 -3.78 23.30 -0.37
N SER A 157 -4.02 22.82 0.84
CA SER A 157 -3.57 21.51 1.31
C SER A 157 -4.19 20.37 0.49
N ILE A 158 -5.48 20.43 0.15
CA ILE A 158 -6.08 19.41 -0.74
C ILE A 158 -5.46 19.44 -2.12
N ALA A 159 -5.28 20.63 -2.70
CA ALA A 159 -4.63 20.77 -4.00
C ALA A 159 -3.22 20.16 -3.97
N ALA A 160 -2.46 20.43 -2.90
CA ALA A 160 -1.14 19.84 -2.68
C ALA A 160 -1.20 18.32 -2.50
N THR A 161 -2.17 17.78 -1.75
CA THR A 161 -2.37 16.33 -1.60
C THR A 161 -2.64 15.68 -2.96
N LEU A 162 -3.57 16.22 -3.75
CA LEU A 162 -3.87 15.69 -5.09
C LEU A 162 -2.67 15.78 -6.02
N LEU A 163 -1.88 16.85 -5.94
CA LEU A 163 -0.64 17.01 -6.69
C LEU A 163 0.40 15.96 -6.30
N ILE A 164 0.59 15.71 -4.99
CA ILE A 164 1.55 14.72 -4.47
C ILE A 164 1.14 13.29 -4.82
N GLU A 165 -0.16 12.98 -4.71
CA GLU A 165 -0.70 11.64 -4.93
C GLU A 165 -0.79 11.27 -6.42
N ILE A 166 -1.09 12.22 -7.32
CA ILE A 166 -1.37 11.91 -8.72
C ILE A 166 -0.15 12.22 -9.62
N PRO A 167 0.13 13.47 -10.04
CA PRO A 167 1.21 13.73 -10.98
C PRO A 167 2.59 13.49 -10.36
N LEU A 168 2.81 13.83 -9.09
CA LEU A 168 4.12 13.67 -8.47
C LEU A 168 4.41 12.23 -8.03
N ALA A 169 3.40 11.34 -7.99
CA ALA A 169 3.64 9.91 -7.82
C ALA A 169 4.47 9.33 -8.97
N PHE A 170 4.36 9.85 -10.20
CA PHE A 170 5.18 9.40 -11.33
C PHE A 170 6.68 9.62 -11.12
N LEU A 171 7.07 10.59 -10.28
CA LEU A 171 8.47 10.80 -9.91
C LEU A 171 9.08 9.56 -9.25
N LEU A 172 8.28 8.72 -8.58
CA LEU A 172 8.73 7.48 -7.94
C LEU A 172 9.21 6.43 -8.94
N LEU A 173 8.72 6.49 -10.18
CA LEU A 173 9.10 5.61 -11.28
C LEU A 173 10.20 6.22 -12.16
N ALA A 174 10.64 7.45 -11.87
CA ALA A 174 11.65 8.12 -12.67
C ALA A 174 12.99 7.37 -12.62
N PRO A 175 13.72 7.26 -13.74
CA PRO A 175 15.03 6.61 -13.79
C PRO A 175 16.11 7.43 -13.06
N SER A 176 15.94 8.74 -12.98
CA SER A 176 16.85 9.64 -12.27
C SER A 176 16.64 9.55 -10.76
N GLN A 177 17.71 9.17 -10.05
CA GLN A 177 17.70 9.07 -8.58
C GLN A 177 17.27 10.38 -7.90
N CYS A 178 17.77 11.54 -8.36
CA CYS A 178 17.40 12.83 -7.77
C CYS A 178 15.88 13.07 -7.81
N THR A 179 15.26 12.80 -8.96
CA THR A 179 13.81 12.93 -9.17
C THR A 179 13.03 11.94 -8.31
N ARG A 180 13.49 10.71 -8.22
CA ARG A 180 12.90 9.66 -7.39
C ARG A 180 12.99 9.98 -5.90
N CYS A 181 14.13 10.46 -5.43
CA CYS A 181 14.34 10.92 -4.05
C CYS A 181 13.43 12.10 -3.70
N LEU A 182 13.22 13.03 -4.63
CA LEU A 182 12.27 14.13 -4.45
C LEU A 182 10.84 13.59 -4.28
N GLY A 183 10.40 12.70 -5.18
CA GLY A 183 9.09 12.04 -5.08
C GLY A 183 8.91 11.33 -3.74
N ALA A 184 9.89 10.54 -3.32
CA ALA A 184 9.86 9.82 -2.05
C ALA A 184 9.78 10.75 -0.83
N ARG A 185 10.55 11.86 -0.81
CA ARG A 185 10.47 12.85 0.27
C ARG A 185 9.08 13.50 0.37
N LEU A 186 8.46 13.80 -0.77
CA LEU A 186 7.11 14.35 -0.81
C LEU A 186 6.09 13.35 -0.26
N GLN A 187 6.22 12.06 -0.60
CA GLN A 187 5.36 11.02 -0.02
C GLN A 187 5.58 10.90 1.49
N VAL A 188 6.83 10.85 1.96
CA VAL A 188 7.14 10.80 3.40
C VAL A 188 6.55 12.00 4.13
N LEU A 189 6.70 13.22 3.60
CA LEU A 189 6.11 14.42 4.16
C LEU A 189 4.58 14.30 4.28
N LEU A 190 3.92 13.85 3.22
CA LEU A 190 2.47 13.64 3.23
C LEU A 190 2.06 12.60 4.29
N GLN A 191 2.74 11.46 4.36
CA GLN A 191 2.44 10.40 5.33
C GLN A 191 2.65 10.85 6.79
N ILE A 192 3.66 11.68 7.07
CA ILE A 192 3.88 12.26 8.40
C ILE A 192 2.73 13.19 8.77
N MET A 193 2.29 14.05 7.85
CA MET A 193 1.16 14.96 8.10
C MET A 193 -0.14 14.19 8.37
N ILE A 194 -0.39 13.12 7.61
CA ILE A 194 -1.54 12.23 7.82
C ILE A 194 -1.43 11.52 9.18
N PHE A 195 -0.27 10.95 9.51
CA PHE A 195 -0.03 10.27 10.80
C PHE A 195 -0.24 11.19 12.00
N CYS A 196 0.19 12.44 11.91
CA CYS A 196 0.01 13.41 12.98
C CYS A 196 -1.44 13.87 13.15
N SER A 197 -2.24 13.85 12.08
CA SER A 197 -3.63 14.33 12.08
C SER A 197 -4.66 13.21 12.27
N GLY A 198 -4.33 11.95 11.99
CA GLY A 198 -5.24 10.82 12.14
C GLY A 198 -4.49 9.50 12.33
N ASN A 199 -5.11 8.58 13.06
CA ASN A 199 -4.56 7.24 13.27
C ASN A 199 -5.09 6.26 12.22
N TYR A 200 -4.18 5.78 11.38
CA TYR A 200 -4.44 4.78 10.32
C TYR A 200 -3.67 3.49 10.58
N ASN A 201 -3.56 3.09 11.85
CA ASN A 201 -2.79 1.94 12.30
C ASN A 201 -1.33 2.03 11.81
N PHE A 202 -0.82 1.01 11.12
CA PHE A 202 0.54 0.98 10.57
C PHE A 202 0.64 1.46 9.10
N PHE A 203 -0.46 1.92 8.49
CA PHE A 203 -0.49 2.28 7.07
C PHE A 203 0.53 3.36 6.68
N ASN A 204 0.56 4.46 7.43
CA ASN A 204 1.47 5.58 7.16
C ASN A 204 2.93 5.13 7.32
N LEU A 205 3.23 4.37 8.38
CA LEU A 205 4.57 3.82 8.63
C LEU A 205 5.01 2.86 7.53
N LEU A 206 4.13 1.95 7.09
CA LEU A 206 4.39 1.02 6.00
C LEU A 206 4.69 1.76 4.70
N THR A 207 3.95 2.83 4.40
CA THR A 207 4.18 3.67 3.22
C THR A 207 5.51 4.42 3.29
N VAL A 208 5.90 4.90 4.48
CA VAL A 208 7.22 5.51 4.70
C VAL A 208 8.35 4.48 4.50
N VAL A 209 8.18 3.25 5.00
CA VAL A 209 9.13 2.15 4.78
C VAL A 209 9.26 1.82 3.29
N LEU A 210 8.16 1.83 2.53
CA LEU A 210 8.17 1.64 1.08
C LEU A 210 8.90 2.75 0.30
N CYS A 211 9.16 3.90 0.92
CA CYS A 211 9.96 4.96 0.31
C CYS A 211 11.48 4.70 0.41
N ILE A 212 11.93 3.81 1.30
CA ILE A 212 13.36 3.52 1.50
C ILE A 212 14.05 3.08 0.19
N PRO A 213 13.50 2.15 -0.62
CA PRO A 213 14.14 1.71 -1.86
C PRO A 213 14.23 2.80 -2.93
N CYS A 214 13.55 3.93 -2.77
CA CYS A 214 13.67 5.07 -3.68
C CYS A 214 14.96 5.88 -3.44
N PHE A 215 15.52 5.83 -2.22
CA PHE A 215 16.75 6.54 -1.88
C PHE A 215 18.03 5.79 -2.25
N GLU A 216 17.91 4.49 -2.51
CA GLU A 216 19.06 3.64 -2.80
C GLU A 216 19.57 3.85 -4.24
N ASP A 217 20.90 3.86 -4.36
CA ASP A 217 21.62 3.97 -5.63
C ASP A 217 21.53 2.66 -6.43
N GLU A 218 21.18 2.77 -7.71
CA GLU A 218 21.20 1.65 -8.66
C GLU A 218 22.50 1.57 -9.48
N GLY A 219 23.52 2.36 -9.11
CA GLY A 219 24.69 2.62 -9.94
C GLY A 219 26.00 2.01 -9.42
N ALA A 220 26.66 1.28 -10.34
CA ALA A 220 28.07 0.88 -10.37
C ALA A 220 28.52 -0.31 -9.48
N GLY A 221 28.04 -1.51 -9.81
CA GLY A 221 28.69 -2.78 -9.43
C GLY A 221 29.35 -3.45 -10.64
N ASP A 222 30.61 -3.80 -10.49
CA ASP A 222 31.65 -4.05 -11.49
C ASP A 222 31.36 -5.13 -12.57
N VAL A 223 32.01 -4.99 -13.73
CA VAL A 223 31.88 -5.80 -14.95
C VAL A 223 32.38 -7.27 -14.82
N GLN A 224 32.74 -7.75 -13.62
CA GLN A 224 33.62 -8.92 -13.48
C GLN A 224 33.11 -10.18 -12.76
N VAL A 225 31.81 -10.35 -12.46
CA VAL A 225 31.31 -11.66 -11.97
C VAL A 225 30.43 -12.34 -13.02
N LYS A 226 31.06 -12.69 -14.15
CA LYS A 226 30.41 -13.43 -15.25
C LYS A 226 30.52 -14.96 -15.04
N ASN A 227 29.36 -15.61 -15.18
CA ASN A 227 29.11 -16.93 -15.79
C ASN A 227 28.50 -18.07 -14.95
N TYR A 228 28.34 -17.98 -13.63
CA TYR A 228 27.50 -18.94 -12.88
C TYR A 228 26.20 -18.33 -12.30
N ALA A 229 26.11 -17.00 -12.21
CA ALA A 229 24.93 -16.29 -11.73
C ALA A 229 23.99 -15.80 -12.85
N ALA A 230 24.40 -15.86 -14.11
CA ALA A 230 23.66 -15.28 -15.24
C ALA A 230 22.28 -15.93 -15.47
N GLY A 231 22.20 -17.27 -15.47
CA GLY A 231 20.92 -17.98 -15.67
C GLY A 231 19.91 -17.73 -14.56
N ARG A 232 20.37 -17.72 -13.30
CA ARG A 232 19.53 -17.41 -12.12
C ARG A 232 19.10 -15.94 -12.08
N MET A 233 20.01 -15.03 -12.42
CA MET A 233 19.68 -13.61 -12.56
C MET A 233 18.61 -13.41 -13.63
N VAL A 234 18.78 -13.97 -14.83
CA VAL A 234 17.81 -13.90 -15.94
C VAL A 234 16.45 -14.48 -15.54
N LEU A 235 16.42 -15.64 -14.88
CA LEU A 235 15.17 -16.22 -14.39
C LEU A 235 14.47 -15.29 -13.40
N ARG A 236 15.21 -14.72 -12.43
CA ARG A 236 14.65 -13.73 -11.49
C ARG A 236 14.18 -12.47 -12.22
N LYS A 237 14.92 -12.00 -13.23
CA LYS A 237 14.50 -10.87 -14.09
C LYS A 237 13.14 -11.12 -14.71
N ILE A 238 12.97 -12.29 -15.31
CA ILE A 238 11.73 -12.72 -15.97
C ILE A 238 10.60 -12.82 -14.95
N ILE A 239 10.83 -13.46 -13.80
CA ILE A 239 9.82 -13.60 -12.74
C ILE A 239 9.37 -12.23 -12.22
N THR A 240 10.31 -11.33 -11.93
CA THR A 240 9.99 -9.98 -11.46
C THR A 240 9.23 -9.18 -12.51
N LEU A 241 9.66 -9.21 -13.78
CA LEU A 241 8.96 -8.52 -14.87
C LEU A 241 7.56 -9.10 -15.09
N ALA A 242 7.42 -10.42 -15.05
CA ALA A 242 6.13 -11.09 -15.16
C ALA A 242 5.21 -10.74 -13.98
N PHE A 243 5.74 -10.68 -12.75
CA PHE A 243 5.00 -10.29 -11.56
C PHE A 243 4.55 -8.83 -11.63
N VAL A 244 5.44 -7.90 -11.98
CA VAL A 244 5.09 -6.47 -12.17
C VAL A 244 4.08 -6.31 -13.29
N PHE A 245 4.27 -7.00 -14.41
CA PHE A 245 3.31 -6.99 -15.52
C PHE A 245 1.95 -7.55 -15.10
N TYR A 246 1.91 -8.67 -14.39
CA TYR A 246 0.68 -9.24 -13.84
C TYR A 246 -0.01 -8.26 -12.88
N CYS A 247 0.73 -7.66 -11.95
CA CYS A 247 0.23 -6.64 -11.06
C CYS A 247 -0.31 -5.44 -11.83
N ALA A 248 0.38 -4.96 -12.87
CA ALA A 248 -0.05 -3.86 -13.72
C ALA A 248 -1.34 -4.21 -14.50
N VAL A 249 -1.41 -5.39 -15.13
CA VAL A 249 -2.60 -5.85 -15.87
C VAL A 249 -3.80 -6.00 -14.95
N LYS A 250 -3.62 -6.62 -13.78
CA LYS A 250 -4.67 -6.77 -12.77
C LYS A 250 -5.12 -5.41 -12.22
N MET A 251 -4.18 -4.49 -12.04
CA MET A 251 -4.42 -3.13 -11.54
C MET A 251 -5.22 -2.29 -12.53
N PHE A 252 -4.85 -2.30 -13.82
CA PHE A 252 -5.51 -1.46 -14.81
C PHE A 252 -6.86 -1.97 -15.28
N ARG A 253 -7.31 -3.16 -14.83
CA ARG A 253 -8.54 -3.83 -15.27
C ARG A 253 -8.90 -3.39 -16.69
N LEU A 254 -8.13 -3.82 -17.68
CA LEU A 254 -8.56 -3.82 -19.09
C LEU A 254 -9.73 -4.80 -19.29
N GLN A 255 -10.68 -4.86 -18.35
CA GLN A 255 -12.04 -5.15 -18.68
C GLN A 255 -12.47 -3.96 -19.53
N LYS A 256 -12.68 -4.22 -20.81
CA LYS A 256 -13.45 -3.34 -21.70
C LYS A 256 -14.52 -2.68 -20.84
N VAL A 257 -14.53 -1.35 -20.82
CA VAL A 257 -15.76 -0.61 -20.59
C VAL A 257 -16.73 -1.23 -21.58
N ALA A 258 -17.57 -2.14 -21.10
CA ALA A 258 -18.73 -2.56 -21.86
C ALA A 258 -19.51 -1.26 -22.01
N THR A 259 -19.45 -0.71 -23.22
CA THR A 259 -20.42 0.25 -23.71
C THR A 259 -21.80 -0.16 -23.19
N PRO A 260 -22.57 0.71 -22.53
CA PRO A 260 -23.97 0.40 -22.27
C PRO A 260 -24.64 0.37 -23.65
N GLN A 261 -24.83 -0.83 -24.20
CA GLN A 261 -25.79 -1.00 -25.27
C GLN A 261 -27.17 -0.91 -24.61
N HIS A 262 -27.91 0.11 -25.05
CA HIS A 262 -29.28 0.40 -24.66
C HIS A 262 -30.20 -0.83 -24.77
N GLU A 263 -31.17 -0.85 -23.84
CA GLU A 263 -32.56 -1.33 -23.99
C GLU A 263 -32.77 -2.80 -24.36
N HIS A 264 -33.10 -3.61 -23.36
CA HIS A 264 -34.49 -4.01 -23.11
C HIS A 264 -34.60 -4.76 -21.77
N ASP A 265 -35.76 -4.59 -21.13
CA ASP A 265 -36.26 -5.31 -19.95
C ASP A 265 -35.69 -4.90 -18.59
N LEU A 266 -36.39 -3.97 -17.94
CA LEU A 266 -36.79 -4.05 -16.53
C LEU A 266 -37.84 -2.95 -16.27
N SER A 267 -39.11 -3.28 -16.54
CA SER A 267 -40.25 -2.63 -15.92
C SER A 267 -40.18 -2.90 -14.42
N ILE A 268 -39.68 -1.93 -13.65
CA ILE A 268 -39.82 -1.89 -12.20
C ILE A 268 -40.94 -0.90 -11.90
N ASP A 269 -41.98 -1.42 -11.27
CA ASP A 269 -43.18 -0.73 -10.83
C ASP A 269 -42.88 0.53 -10.02
N TYR A 270 -43.24 1.69 -10.57
CA TYR A 270 -43.48 2.90 -9.80
C TYR A 270 -44.90 2.85 -9.23
N ASN A 271 -45.09 2.05 -8.18
CA ASN A 271 -46.26 2.12 -7.31
C ASN A 271 -45.81 1.90 -5.85
N VAL A 272 -45.02 2.84 -5.34
CA VAL A 272 -44.98 3.09 -3.89
C VAL A 272 -45.92 4.24 -3.63
N SER A 273 -47.08 3.84 -3.10
CA SER A 273 -48.21 4.64 -2.70
C SER A 273 -47.79 5.84 -1.84
N LEU A 274 -47.85 7.03 -2.42
CA LEU A 274 -48.07 8.27 -1.70
C LEU A 274 -49.54 8.29 -1.27
N THR A 275 -49.87 7.56 -0.21
CA THR A 275 -51.09 7.77 0.57
C THR A 275 -50.68 8.34 1.91
N LEU A 276 -50.71 9.68 1.94
CA LEU A 276 -50.87 10.47 3.15
C LEU A 276 -52.02 9.88 3.97
N THR A 277 -51.72 9.17 5.05
CA THR A 277 -52.68 8.95 6.14
C THR A 277 -52.73 10.23 6.97
N ALA A 278 -53.54 11.17 6.49
CA ALA A 278 -54.12 12.22 7.32
C ALA A 278 -55.46 11.72 7.85
N GLU A 279 -55.43 10.72 8.73
CA GLU A 279 -56.60 10.24 9.50
C GLU A 279 -56.10 9.37 10.65
N ASP A 280 -55.54 10.02 11.68
CA ASP A 280 -55.43 9.49 13.05
C ASP A 280 -55.31 10.66 14.06
N LEU A 281 -56.14 11.68 13.82
CA LEU A 281 -56.54 12.70 14.78
C LEU A 281 -58.06 12.61 14.89
N THR A 282 -58.55 11.60 15.62
CA THR A 282 -59.76 11.59 16.48
C THR A 282 -60.13 10.16 16.88
N SER A 283 -59.56 9.67 17.99
CA SER A 283 -60.24 8.85 19.02
C SER A 283 -59.30 8.61 20.20
#